data_AF-A0A3L8SX81-F1
#
_entry.id   AF-A0A3L8SX81-F1
#
_cell.length_a   1.000
_cell.length_b   1.000
_cell.length_c   1.000
_cell.angle_alpha   90.00
_cell.angle_beta   90.00
_cell.angle_gamma   90.00
#
_symmetry.space_group_name_H-M   'P 1'
#
loop_
_entity.id
_entity.type
_entity.pdbx_description
1 polymer ?
#
loop_
_entity_poly.entity_id
_entity_poly.type
_entity_poly.pdbx_seq_one_letter_code
_entity_poly.pdbx_strand_id
1 'polypeptide(L)'
;MVPASPPRQRGPLPEECAVFHCGGCWTVLGDSTYYLLFCRSCGLAVGFILYSSGSDLAHLRDLFCFFKDRIMCYLLKNQIIIEASKVNFPAVTLKESVDKVKKMLVDFSARLELVTEQLNKITQ
;
A
#
# COMPACT_ATOMS: atom_id res chain seq x y z
N MET A 1 2.33 -31.79 -21.03
CA MET A 1 3.71 -31.26 -20.95
C MET A 1 3.67 -30.00 -20.12
N VAL A 2 4.27 -30.00 -18.92
CA VAL A 2 4.36 -28.81 -18.07
C VAL A 2 5.53 -27.97 -18.60
N PRO A 3 5.37 -26.69 -18.96
CA PRO A 3 6.49 -25.88 -19.40
C PRO A 3 7.47 -25.70 -18.23
N ALA A 4 8.76 -25.88 -18.51
CA ALA A 4 9.82 -25.67 -17.54
C ALA A 4 9.73 -24.27 -16.94
N SER A 5 9.89 -24.16 -15.62
CA SER A 5 9.94 -22.88 -14.91
C SER A 5 11.02 -21.98 -15.54
N PRO A 6 10.74 -20.69 -15.79
CA PRO A 6 11.76 -19.77 -16.30
C PRO A 6 12.93 -19.71 -15.31
N PRO A 7 14.17 -19.44 -15.78
CA PRO A 7 15.29 -19.21 -14.89
C PRO A 7 14.95 -18.05 -13.93
N ARG A 8 15.23 -18.22 -12.63
CA ARG A 8 15.23 -17.10 -11.67
C ARG A 8 16.33 -16.12 -12.10
N GLN A 9 15.99 -15.16 -12.94
CA GLN A 9 16.91 -14.09 -13.33
C GLN A 9 16.90 -13.00 -12.27
N ARG A 10 18.10 -12.46 -12.06
CA ARG A 10 18.59 -11.74 -10.88
C ARG A 10 17.71 -10.54 -10.54
N GLY A 11 17.68 -10.20 -9.26
CA GLY A 11 17.16 -8.92 -8.78
C GLY A 11 17.84 -7.73 -9.47
N PRO A 12 17.43 -6.49 -9.11
CA PRO A 12 17.89 -5.29 -9.80
C PRO A 12 19.41 -5.20 -9.83
N LEU A 13 19.94 -4.48 -10.83
CA LEU A 13 21.37 -4.16 -10.85
C LEU A 13 21.70 -3.34 -9.59
N PRO A 14 22.84 -3.59 -8.93
CA PRO A 14 23.23 -2.92 -7.68
C PRO A 14 23.28 -1.39 -7.72
N GLU A 15 23.27 -0.78 -8.91
CA GLU A 15 23.43 0.66 -9.12
C GLU A 15 22.21 1.52 -8.70
N GLU A 16 21.07 0.91 -8.37
CA GLU A 16 19.84 1.62 -7.95
C GLU A 16 19.51 1.47 -6.45
N CYS A 17 20.28 0.68 -5.71
CA CYS A 17 20.08 0.49 -4.26
C CYS A 17 20.93 1.49 -3.47
N ALA A 18 20.30 2.31 -2.64
CA ALA A 18 20.99 3.17 -1.67
C ALA A 18 21.16 2.47 -0.32
N VAL A 19 22.33 2.63 0.30
CA VAL A 19 22.62 2.22 1.68
C VAL A 19 22.55 3.45 2.58
N PHE A 20 21.82 3.35 3.68
CA PHE A 20 21.62 4.44 4.63
C PHE A 20 22.64 4.34 5.77
N HIS A 21 23.34 5.44 6.05
CA HIS A 21 24.31 5.54 7.15
C HIS A 21 23.87 6.57 8.20
N CYS A 22 24.23 6.34 9.45
CA CYS A 22 24.13 7.36 10.50
C CYS A 22 25.09 8.51 10.21
N GLY A 23 24.61 9.76 10.16
CA GLY A 23 25.46 10.93 9.89
C GLY A 23 26.50 11.24 10.97
N GLY A 24 26.36 10.69 12.19
CA GLY A 24 27.31 10.91 13.29
C GLY A 24 28.38 9.83 13.42
N CYS A 25 28.00 8.55 13.29
CA CYS A 25 28.91 7.42 13.51
C CYS A 25 29.09 6.50 12.29
N TRP A 26 28.46 6.82 11.15
CA TRP A 26 28.53 6.06 9.89
C TRP A 26 28.03 4.61 9.93
N THR A 27 27.43 4.16 11.04
CA THR A 27 26.79 2.84 11.14
C THR A 27 25.71 2.66 10.07
N VAL A 28 25.72 1.50 9.38
CA VAL A 28 24.68 1.12 8.42
C VAL A 28 23.34 0.98 9.14
N LEU A 29 22.38 1.79 8.72
CA LEU A 29 21.00 1.78 9.22
C LEU A 29 20.11 0.83 8.42
N GLY A 30 20.45 0.60 7.16
CA GLY A 30 19.73 -0.29 6.25
C GLY A 30 20.06 0.02 4.80
N ASP A 31 19.33 -0.56 3.88
CA ASP A 31 19.42 -0.32 2.44
C ASP A 31 18.03 -0.07 1.83
N SER A 32 17.96 0.25 0.55
CA SER A 32 16.71 0.26 -0.23
C SER A 32 16.66 -0.99 -1.10
N THR A 33 16.48 -2.14 -0.45
CA THR A 33 16.26 -3.41 -1.14
C THR A 33 14.82 -3.59 -1.57
N TYR A 34 14.66 -4.07 -2.80
CA TYR A 34 13.37 -4.42 -3.38
C TYR A 34 13.47 -5.66 -4.25
N TYR A 35 12.35 -6.37 -4.39
CA TYR A 35 12.21 -7.51 -5.28
C TYR A 35 11.38 -7.10 -6.49
N LEU A 36 11.94 -7.20 -7.70
CA LEU A 36 11.18 -6.98 -8.93
C LEU A 36 10.16 -8.10 -9.14
N LEU A 37 8.97 -7.70 -9.59
CA LEU A 37 7.88 -8.57 -10.00
C LEU A 37 7.89 -8.70 -11.52
N PHE A 38 7.96 -9.93 -12.00
CA PHE A 38 7.99 -10.22 -13.43
C PHE A 38 6.73 -10.99 -13.86
N CYS A 39 6.19 -10.63 -15.02
CA CYS A 39 5.16 -11.42 -15.67
C CYS A 39 5.73 -12.79 -16.03
N ARG A 40 5.13 -13.86 -15.52
CA ARG A 40 5.61 -15.23 -15.76
C ARG A 40 5.62 -15.61 -17.24
N SER A 41 4.69 -15.07 -18.03
CA SER A 41 4.50 -15.47 -19.42
C SER A 41 5.45 -14.76 -20.39
N CYS A 42 5.73 -13.46 -20.17
CA CYS A 42 6.54 -12.66 -21.10
C CYS A 42 7.85 -12.12 -20.49
N GLY A 43 8.08 -12.30 -19.19
CA GLY A 43 9.28 -11.82 -18.50
C GLY A 43 9.33 -10.31 -18.29
N LEU A 44 8.29 -9.57 -18.64
CA LEU A 44 8.23 -8.12 -18.43
C LEU A 44 8.19 -7.78 -16.94
N ALA A 45 8.99 -6.81 -16.50
CA ALA A 45 8.87 -6.25 -15.16
C ALA A 45 7.55 -5.49 -15.03
N VAL A 46 6.71 -5.91 -14.10
CA VAL A 46 5.36 -5.35 -13.87
C VAL A 46 5.25 -4.60 -12.55
N GLY A 47 6.26 -4.69 -11.68
CA GLY A 47 6.25 -4.02 -10.40
C GLY A 47 7.41 -4.41 -9.50
N PHE A 48 7.28 -4.16 -8.20
CA PHE A 48 8.24 -4.51 -7.17
C PHE A 48 7.56 -4.73 -5.80
N ILE A 49 8.30 -5.33 -4.86
CA ILE A 49 7.99 -5.37 -3.43
C ILE A 49 9.14 -4.69 -2.69
N LEU A 50 8.84 -3.69 -1.87
CA LEU A 50 9.85 -3.06 -1.01
C LEU A 50 10.11 -3.95 0.20
N TYR A 51 11.39 -4.26 0.45
CA TYR A 51 11.82 -5.00 1.63
C TYR A 51 12.34 -4.05 2.70
N SER A 52 13.23 -3.15 2.31
CA SER A 52 13.75 -2.09 3.18
C SER A 52 13.48 -0.72 2.57
N SER A 53 13.07 0.22 3.41
CA SER A 53 12.69 1.58 3.01
C SER A 53 12.79 2.54 4.19
N GLY A 54 13.04 3.82 3.90
CA GLY A 54 12.91 4.90 4.87
C GLY A 54 11.48 5.00 5.45
N SER A 55 11.33 5.79 6.53
CA SER A 55 10.06 6.01 7.23
C SER A 55 8.92 6.43 6.30
N ASP A 56 9.24 7.24 5.30
CA ASP A 56 8.25 7.85 4.41
C ASP A 56 7.59 6.82 3.49
N LEU A 57 8.29 5.72 3.19
CA LEU A 57 7.82 4.61 2.35
C LEU A 57 7.58 3.34 3.16
N ALA A 58 7.69 3.40 4.49
CA ALA A 58 7.53 2.25 5.38
C ALA A 58 6.20 1.51 5.20
N HIS A 59 5.15 2.25 4.85
CA HIS A 59 3.81 1.73 4.61
C HIS A 59 3.68 0.92 3.31
N LEU A 60 4.67 0.95 2.43
CA LEU A 60 4.72 0.18 1.19
C LEU A 60 5.55 -1.10 1.31
N ARG A 61 6.24 -1.32 2.43
CA ARG A 61 7.00 -2.55 2.66
C ARG A 61 6.07 -3.77 2.63
N ASP A 62 6.57 -4.85 2.05
CA ASP A 62 5.86 -6.11 1.86
C ASP A 62 4.54 -6.01 1.04
N LEU A 63 4.28 -4.86 0.39
CA LEU A 63 3.15 -4.68 -0.53
C LEU A 63 3.59 -4.86 -1.98
N PHE A 64 2.71 -5.42 -2.81
CA PHE A 64 2.89 -5.49 -4.26
C PHE A 64 2.67 -4.11 -4.89
N CYS A 65 3.75 -3.49 -5.38
CA CYS A 65 3.72 -2.19 -6.05
C CYS A 65 3.81 -2.39 -7.57
N PHE A 66 2.71 -2.23 -8.31
CA PHE A 66 2.69 -2.41 -9.76
C PHE A 66 2.93 -1.12 -10.54
N PHE A 67 3.65 -1.22 -11.65
CA PHE A 67 3.81 -0.14 -12.62
C PHE A 67 2.53 0.01 -13.44
N LYS A 68 1.88 1.17 -13.32
CA LYS A 68 0.58 1.46 -13.94
C LYS A 68 0.55 1.31 -15.47
N ASP A 69 1.66 1.59 -16.13
CA ASP A 69 1.85 1.45 -17.58
C ASP A 69 2.06 0.00 -18.02
N ARG A 70 2.25 -0.94 -17.08
CA ARG A 70 2.58 -2.35 -17.34
C ARG A 70 1.48 -3.33 -16.95
N ILE A 71 0.36 -2.84 -16.41
CA ILE A 71 -0.75 -3.68 -15.98
C ILE A 71 -2.11 -3.20 -16.51
N MET A 72 -3.02 -4.17 -16.68
CA MET A 72 -4.42 -3.94 -17.04
C MET A 72 -5.30 -4.20 -15.80
N CYS A 73 -6.37 -3.43 -15.65
CA CYS A 73 -7.33 -3.58 -14.56
C CYS A 73 -8.69 -4.01 -15.07
N TYR A 74 -9.32 -4.95 -14.36
CA TYR A 74 -10.70 -5.34 -14.59
C TYR A 74 -11.61 -4.60 -13.61
N LEU A 75 -12.44 -3.68 -14.12
CA LEU A 75 -13.41 -2.95 -13.30
C LEU A 75 -14.70 -3.75 -13.17
N LEU A 76 -14.88 -4.40 -12.02
CA LEU A 76 -16.06 -5.22 -11.70
C LEU A 76 -17.39 -4.49 -11.91
N LYS A 77 -17.47 -3.20 -11.53
CA LYS A 77 -18.70 -2.39 -11.63
C LYS A 77 -19.26 -2.34 -13.05
N ASN A 78 -18.37 -2.26 -14.04
CA ASN A 78 -18.73 -2.07 -15.44
C ASN A 78 -18.29 -3.25 -16.33
N GLN A 79 -17.62 -4.25 -15.75
CA GLN A 79 -17.09 -5.44 -16.41
C GLN A 79 -16.14 -5.13 -17.58
N ILE A 80 -15.37 -4.05 -17.47
CA ILE A 80 -14.43 -3.62 -18.52
C ILE A 80 -12.98 -3.89 -18.12
N ILE A 81 -12.15 -4.22 -19.11
CA ILE A 81 -10.69 -4.22 -18.99
C ILE A 81 -10.16 -2.89 -19.51
N ILE A 82 -9.33 -2.22 -18.72
CA ILE A 82 -8.72 -0.93 -19.10
C ILE A 82 -7.27 -0.89 -18.61
N GLU A 83 -6.42 -0.13 -19.28
CA GLU A 83 -5.06 0.16 -18.81
C GLU A 83 -5.10 0.81 -17.42
N ALA A 84 -4.26 0.35 -16.50
CA ALA A 84 -4.25 0.91 -15.14
C ALA A 84 -3.80 2.38 -15.12
N SER A 85 -3.00 2.81 -16.10
CA SER A 85 -2.63 4.21 -16.34
C SER A 85 -3.86 5.13 -16.49
N LYS A 86 -4.96 4.62 -17.05
CA LYS A 86 -6.23 5.32 -17.28
C LYS A 86 -7.18 5.23 -16.09
N VAL A 87 -6.83 4.48 -15.04
CA VAL A 87 -7.63 4.34 -13.82
C VAL A 87 -7.11 5.26 -12.74
N ASN A 88 -8.00 6.04 -12.13
CA ASN A 88 -7.67 6.76 -10.91
C ASN A 88 -7.87 5.82 -9.71
N PHE A 89 -6.77 5.48 -9.03
CA PHE A 89 -6.84 4.83 -7.72
C PHE A 89 -6.74 5.94 -6.70
N PRO A 90 -7.85 6.36 -6.07
CA PRO A 90 -7.75 7.36 -5.02
C PRO A 90 -6.81 6.81 -3.96
N ALA A 91 -5.79 7.59 -3.61
CA ALA A 91 -4.99 7.30 -2.44
C ALA A 91 -5.92 7.43 -1.24
N VAL A 92 -6.50 6.33 -0.78
CA VAL A 92 -7.26 6.32 0.48
C VAL A 92 -6.22 6.54 1.55
N THR A 93 -6.05 7.80 1.94
CA THR A 93 -5.06 8.13 2.95
C THR A 93 -5.54 7.57 4.27
N LEU A 94 -4.63 7.06 5.09
CA LEU A 94 -4.95 6.69 6.48
C LEU A 94 -5.65 7.84 7.20
N LYS A 95 -5.34 9.09 6.83
CA LYS A 95 -6.01 10.31 7.28
C LYS A 95 -7.52 10.31 7.00
N GLU A 96 -7.96 9.98 5.79
CA GLU A 96 -9.39 9.92 5.46
C GLU A 96 -10.12 8.83 6.29
N SER A 97 -9.48 7.69 6.50
CA SER A 97 -10.02 6.63 7.37
C SER A 97 -10.07 7.06 8.84
N VAL A 98 -9.04 7.72 9.34
CA VAL A 98 -8.98 8.27 10.71
C VAL A 98 -10.03 9.38 10.90
N ASP A 99 -10.20 10.27 9.92
CA ASP A 99 -11.21 11.33 9.95
C ASP A 99 -12.63 10.74 9.94
N LYS A 100 -12.85 9.65 9.21
CA LYS A 100 -14.12 8.92 9.24
C LYS A 100 -14.39 8.31 10.61
N VAL A 101 -13.40 7.65 11.21
CA VAL A 101 -13.52 7.07 12.56
C VAL A 101 -13.76 8.16 13.61
N LYS A 102 -13.05 9.29 13.52
CA LYS A 102 -13.24 10.46 14.40
C LYS A 102 -14.67 10.98 14.33
N LYS A 103 -15.23 11.14 13.13
CA LYS A 103 -16.63 11.56 12.94
C LYS A 103 -17.61 10.57 13.57
N MET A 104 -17.41 9.27 13.37
CA MET A 104 -18.24 8.24 14.00
C MET A 104 -18.20 8.30 15.52
N LEU A 105 -17.01 8.52 16.11
CA LEU A 105 -16.86 8.62 17.56
C LEU A 105 -17.60 9.84 18.13
N VAL A 106 -17.50 10.99 17.47
CA VAL A 106 -18.20 12.22 17.89
C VAL A 106 -19.72 12.03 17.82
N ASP A 107 -20.24 11.46 16.73
CA ASP A 107 -21.67 11.18 16.58
C ASP A 107 -22.17 10.22 17.66
N PHE A 108 -21.39 9.17 17.94
CA PHE A 108 -21.71 8.22 19.00
C PHE A 108 -21.71 8.87 20.39
N SER A 109 -20.75 9.75 20.68
CA SER A 109 -20.70 10.51 21.93
C SER A 109 -21.94 11.38 22.14
N ALA A 110 -22.35 12.13 21.11
CA ALA A 110 -23.54 12.97 21.18
C ALA A 110 -24.81 12.13 21.43
N ARG A 111 -24.89 10.95 20.82
CA ARG A 111 -26.00 10.01 21.06
C ARG A 111 -25.98 9.44 22.49
N LEU A 112 -24.81 9.14 23.05
CA LEU A 112 -24.69 8.68 24.43
C LEU A 112 -25.15 9.74 25.44
N GLU A 113 -24.79 11.01 25.21
CA GLU A 113 -25.26 12.12 26.05
C GLU A 113 -26.79 12.24 26.04
N LEU A 114 -27.40 12.14 24.85
CA LEU A 114 -28.85 12.17 24.70
C LEU A 114 -29.53 11.02 25.44
N VAL A 115 -28.99 9.80 25.35
CA VAL A 115 -29.50 8.63 26.07
C VAL A 115 -29.34 8.80 27.59
N THR A 116 -28.23 9.39 28.04
CA THR A 116 -27.96 9.65 29.46
C THR A 116 -28.98 10.64 30.03
N GLU A 117 -29.30 11.70 29.28
CA GLU A 117 -30.33 12.67 29.65
C GLU A 117 -31.73 12.03 29.74
N GLN A 118 -32.07 11.17 28.78
CA GLN A 118 -33.34 10.45 28.82
C GLN A 118 -33.44 9.50 30.01
N LEU A 119 -32.38 8.76 30.33
CA LEU A 119 -32.33 7.89 31.50
C LEU A 119 -32.51 8.68 32.80
N ASN A 120 -31.85 9.84 32.94
CA ASN A 120 -31.98 10.68 34.12
C ASN A 120 -33.41 11.19 34.34
N LYS A 121 -34.17 11.46 33.27
CA LYS A 121 -35.58 11.87 33.35
C LYS A 121 -36.54 10.74 33.74
N ILE A 122 -36.17 9.49 33.48
CA ILE A 122 -36.98 8.31 33.82
C ILE A 122 -36.65 7.79 35.23
N THR A 123 -35.43 8.08 35.71
CA THR A 123 -34.95 7.62 37.03
C THR A 123 -35.21 8.66 38.14
N GLN A 124 -35.81 9.81 37.82
CA GLN A 124 -36.40 10.79 38.76
C GLN A 124 -37.91 10.55 38.89
#